data_AF-A0A962W1P9-F1
#
_entry.id   AF-A0A962W1P9-F1
#
_cell.length_a   1.000
_cell.length_b   1.000
_cell.length_c   1.000
_cell.angle_alpha   90.00
_cell.angle_beta   90.00
_cell.angle_gamma   90.00
#
_symmetry.space_group_name_H-M   'P 1'
#
loop_
_entity.id
_entity.type
_entity.pdbx_description
1 polymer ?
#
loop_
_entity_poly.entity_id
_entity_poly.type
_entity_poly.pdbx_seq_one_letter_code
_entity_poly.pdbx_strand_id
1 'polypeptide(L)'
;MAIGLDGAERQLVPGDPVHADDVIRTIGVSTVAVSLNDGTRLDLGRDSEAQLDESVYGTDIPALRAAALADVAEIQRAIAEGADPTLVAEPPSAGADSGVGGGDTLEEGVVVARTGRIGLVEAGYETAGLERGIEQNEYPVGDIIDSGDEAAPASNNPPVANDDSVNTDEDTPITLTNADIVDPNDTDLDGDTLT
;
A
#
# COMPACT_ATOMS: atom_id res chain seq x y z
N MET A 1 30.17 16.35 19.07
CA MET A 1 30.05 16.73 20.50
C MET A 1 28.71 16.24 21.01
N ALA A 2 28.57 16.01 22.31
CA ALA A 2 27.31 15.69 22.96
C ALA A 2 26.88 16.87 23.84
N ILE A 3 25.59 17.11 23.94
CA ILE A 3 24.98 18.07 24.86
C ILE A 3 24.06 17.27 25.77
N GLY A 4 24.37 17.24 27.07
CA GLY A 4 23.54 16.54 28.05
C GLY A 4 22.22 17.26 28.33
N LEU A 5 21.32 16.59 29.04
CA LEU A 5 20.02 17.16 29.46
C LEU A 5 20.16 18.43 30.33
N ASP A 6 21.29 18.58 31.02
CA ASP A 6 21.66 19.76 31.80
C ASP A 6 22.22 20.90 30.94
N GLY A 7 22.30 20.72 29.62
CA GLY A 7 22.90 21.64 28.67
C GLY A 7 24.43 21.62 28.68
N ALA A 8 25.08 20.71 29.42
CA ALA A 8 26.52 20.61 29.45
C ALA A 8 27.05 20.06 28.11
N GLU A 9 27.88 20.85 27.44
CA GLU A 9 28.52 20.45 26.20
C GLU A 9 29.82 19.66 26.48
N ARG A 10 29.97 18.50 25.83
CA ARG A 10 31.14 17.65 25.91
C ARG A 10 31.65 17.28 24.52
N GLN A 11 32.94 17.52 24.27
CA GLN A 11 33.58 17.01 23.06
C GLN A 11 33.65 15.49 23.12
N LEU A 12 33.24 14.83 22.03
CA LEU A 12 33.26 13.37 21.92
C LEU A 12 34.54 12.92 21.23
N VAL A 13 35.21 11.95 21.84
CA VAL A 13 36.37 11.23 21.32
C VAL A 13 35.97 9.76 21.11
N PRO A 14 36.60 9.02 20.17
CA PRO A 14 36.29 7.60 20.00
C PRO A 14 36.41 6.81 21.30
N GLY A 15 35.35 6.07 21.64
CA GLY A 15 35.24 5.26 22.85
C GLY A 15 34.56 5.96 24.03
N ASP A 16 34.27 7.26 23.92
CA ASP A 16 33.46 7.96 24.93
C ASP A 16 32.04 7.40 24.98
N PRO A 17 31.47 7.17 26.17
CA PRO A 17 30.06 6.82 26.30
C PRO A 17 29.18 8.03 25.93
N VAL A 18 28.02 7.73 25.39
CA VAL A 18 26.90 8.67 25.22
C VAL A 18 25.71 8.15 26.03
N HIS A 19 24.86 9.04 26.49
CA HIS A 19 23.73 8.70 27.35
C HIS A 19 22.40 8.96 26.64
N ALA A 20 21.33 8.39 27.19
CA ALA A 20 19.98 8.76 26.79
C ALA A 20 19.79 10.28 26.97
N ASP A 21 18.97 10.86 26.09
CA ASP A 21 18.68 12.28 25.97
C ASP A 21 19.86 13.18 25.54
N ASP A 22 21.07 12.62 25.34
CA ASP A 22 22.19 13.39 24.78
C ASP A 22 21.84 13.84 23.34
N VAL A 23 22.08 15.13 23.05
CA VAL A 23 22.03 15.65 21.67
C VAL A 23 23.43 15.56 21.06
N ILE A 24 23.60 14.73 20.04
CA ILE A 24 24.86 14.57 19.32
C ILE A 24 24.88 15.52 18.14
N ARG A 25 25.84 16.44 18.15
CA ARG A 25 26.04 17.43 17.07
C ARG A 25 27.41 17.24 16.42
N THR A 26 27.44 17.11 15.10
CA THR A 26 28.66 17.15 14.29
C THR A 26 28.83 18.54 13.69
N ILE A 27 30.08 19.00 13.54
CA ILE A 27 30.39 20.33 12.99
C ILE A 27 31.47 20.24 11.91
N GLY A 28 31.34 21.05 10.85
CA GLY A 28 32.38 21.31 9.86
C GLY A 28 32.66 20.16 8.89
N VAL A 29 33.53 19.23 9.25
CA VAL A 29 33.87 18.03 8.43
C VAL A 29 33.76 16.75 9.27
N SER A 30 33.35 16.87 10.54
CA SER A 30 33.28 15.76 11.46
C SER A 30 32.15 14.80 11.09
N THR A 31 32.38 13.51 11.36
CA THR A 31 31.40 12.43 11.26
C THR A 31 31.49 11.65 12.55
N VAL A 32 30.37 11.21 13.08
CA VAL A 32 30.29 10.44 14.34
C VAL A 32 29.52 9.16 14.08
N ALA A 33 30.04 8.08 14.66
CA ALA A 33 29.47 6.75 14.61
C ALA A 33 29.19 6.30 16.04
N VAL A 34 27.93 6.11 16.39
CA VAL A 34 27.53 5.66 17.72
C VAL A 34 27.10 4.21 17.62
N SER A 35 27.84 3.31 18.27
CA SER A 35 27.39 1.94 18.48
C SER A 35 26.40 1.90 19.63
N LEU A 36 25.21 1.38 19.36
CA LEU A 36 24.14 1.25 20.34
C LEU A 36 24.26 -0.09 21.09
N ASN A 37 23.64 -0.17 22.26
CA ASN A 37 23.74 -1.34 23.14
C ASN A 37 23.09 -2.60 22.55
N ASP A 38 22.21 -2.44 21.58
CA ASP A 38 21.52 -3.50 20.84
C ASP A 38 22.33 -4.07 19.66
N GLY A 39 23.53 -3.51 19.42
CA GLY A 39 24.40 -3.88 18.31
C GLY A 39 24.13 -3.12 17.01
N THR A 40 23.12 -2.25 16.97
CA THR A 40 22.89 -1.33 15.85
C THR A 40 23.81 -0.11 15.94
N ARG A 41 23.73 0.78 14.93
CA ARG A 41 24.61 1.93 14.81
C ARG A 41 23.86 3.14 14.27
N LEU A 42 24.06 4.29 14.93
CA LEU A 42 23.65 5.60 14.44
C LEU A 42 24.85 6.31 13.81
N ASP A 43 24.72 6.68 12.54
CA ASP A 43 25.73 7.43 11.80
C ASP A 43 25.29 8.87 11.57
N LEU A 44 26.05 9.81 12.13
CA LEU A 44 25.87 11.23 11.89
C LEU A 44 26.92 11.73 10.92
N GLY A 45 26.45 12.28 9.80
CA GLY A 45 27.27 12.90 8.79
C GLY A 45 27.86 14.24 9.24
N ARG A 46 28.11 15.11 8.26
CA ARG A 46 28.61 16.47 8.49
C ARG A 46 27.46 17.40 8.87
N ASP A 47 27.71 18.34 9.78
CA ASP A 47 26.77 19.38 10.18
C ASP A 47 25.37 18.80 10.52
N SER A 48 25.37 17.66 11.20
CA SER A 48 24.19 16.87 11.53
C SER A 48 23.97 16.87 13.04
N GLU A 49 22.70 16.77 13.44
CA GLU A 49 22.29 16.69 14.83
C GLU A 49 21.28 15.54 15.00
N ALA A 50 21.40 14.79 16.09
CA ALA A 50 20.41 13.79 16.48
C ALA A 50 20.35 13.68 18.01
N GLN A 51 19.14 13.60 18.55
CA GLN A 51 18.90 13.31 19.97
C GLN A 51 18.88 11.79 20.18
N LEU A 52 19.56 11.29 21.22
CA LEU A 52 19.44 9.89 21.63
C LEU A 52 18.18 9.71 22.48
N ASP A 53 17.03 9.59 21.83
CA ASP A 53 15.76 9.24 22.49
C ASP A 53 15.43 7.74 22.32
N GLU A 54 14.29 7.32 22.87
CA GLU A 54 13.84 5.92 22.78
C GLU A 54 13.54 5.48 21.34
N SER A 55 13.31 6.40 20.40
CA SER A 55 13.18 6.04 18.98
C SER A 55 14.52 5.63 18.35
N VAL A 56 15.63 6.12 18.91
CA VAL A 56 16.99 5.82 18.46
C VAL A 56 17.54 4.54 19.08
N TYR A 57 17.33 4.31 20.38
CA TYR A 57 17.92 3.17 21.11
C TYR A 57 16.90 2.14 21.61
N GLY A 58 15.60 2.35 21.41
CA GLY A 58 14.55 1.47 21.90
C GLY A 58 14.57 0.11 21.19
N THR A 59 14.54 -0.96 21.98
CA THR A 59 14.60 -2.35 21.46
C THR A 59 13.30 -3.13 21.64
N ASP A 60 12.30 -2.56 22.32
CA ASP A 60 11.01 -3.22 22.56
C ASP A 60 10.12 -3.12 21.31
N ILE A 61 10.50 -3.88 20.27
CA ILE A 61 9.76 -3.97 19.01
C ILE A 61 8.29 -4.37 19.24
N PRO A 62 7.95 -5.31 20.14
CA PRO A 62 6.56 -5.60 20.47
C PRO A 62 5.79 -4.39 21.01
N ALA A 63 6.35 -3.64 21.97
CA ALA A 63 5.71 -2.45 22.52
C ALA A 63 5.57 -1.35 21.46
N LEU A 64 6.60 -1.12 20.64
CA LEU A 64 6.56 -0.13 19.56
C LEU A 64 5.49 -0.47 18.52
N ARG A 65 5.37 -1.75 18.15
CA ARG A 65 4.30 -2.20 17.24
C ARG A 65 2.92 -2.03 17.88
N ALA A 66 2.77 -2.31 19.17
CA ALA A 66 1.50 -2.15 19.87
C ALA A 66 1.08 -0.67 19.92
N ALA A 67 2.01 0.25 20.15
CA ALA A 67 1.77 1.69 20.11
C ALA A 67 1.34 2.13 18.70
N ALA A 68 2.09 1.76 17.66
CA ALA A 68 1.75 2.10 16.27
C ALA A 68 0.37 1.57 15.84
N LEU A 69 -0.01 0.38 16.29
CA LEU A 69 -1.34 -0.18 16.02
C LEU A 69 -2.46 0.59 16.75
N ALA A 70 -2.19 1.13 17.94
CA ALA A 70 -3.15 1.97 18.66
C ALA A 70 -3.40 3.28 17.91
N ASP A 71 -2.34 3.93 17.41
CA ASP A 71 -2.43 5.16 16.62
C ASP A 71 -3.21 4.93 15.31
N VAL A 72 -2.93 3.82 14.61
CA VAL A 72 -3.68 3.44 13.40
C VAL A 72 -5.16 3.24 13.71
N ALA A 73 -5.49 2.57 14.80
CA ALA A 73 -6.88 2.34 15.20
C ALA A 73 -7.60 3.67 15.54
N GLU A 74 -6.90 4.63 16.10
CA GLU A 74 -7.43 5.97 16.37
C GLU A 74 -7.74 6.73 15.08
N ILE A 75 -6.81 6.78 14.12
CA ILE A 75 -7.03 7.44 12.82
C ILE A 75 -8.17 6.75 12.05
N GLN A 76 -8.23 5.41 12.08
CA GLN A 76 -9.31 4.66 11.44
C GLN A 76 -10.68 4.97 12.04
N ARG A 77 -10.77 5.13 13.37
CA ARG A 77 -12.00 5.56 14.04
C ARG A 77 -12.39 6.98 13.63
N ALA A 78 -11.43 7.90 13.59
CA ALA A 78 -11.68 9.29 13.18
C ALA A 78 -12.23 9.37 11.74
N ILE A 79 -11.66 8.60 10.81
CA ILE A 79 -12.15 8.51 9.43
C ILE A 79 -13.56 7.92 9.38
N ALA A 80 -13.84 6.86 10.15
CA ALA A 80 -15.17 6.25 10.20
C ALA A 80 -16.25 7.19 10.78
N GLU A 81 -15.85 8.09 11.67
CA GLU A 81 -16.71 9.16 12.22
C GLU A 81 -16.83 10.37 11.27
N GLY A 82 -16.17 10.32 10.10
CA GLY A 82 -16.19 11.38 9.09
C GLY A 82 -15.29 12.58 9.43
N ALA A 83 -14.37 12.44 10.39
CA ALA A 83 -13.37 13.46 10.67
C ALA A 83 -12.37 13.57 9.51
N ASP A 84 -11.99 14.79 9.18
CA ASP A 84 -10.99 15.07 8.15
C ASP A 84 -9.57 14.81 8.70
N PRO A 85 -8.82 13.81 8.17
CA PRO A 85 -7.48 13.48 8.63
C PRO A 85 -6.51 14.65 8.60
N THR A 86 -6.70 15.63 7.71
CA THR A 86 -5.85 16.83 7.63
C THR A 86 -5.99 17.75 8.84
N LEU A 87 -7.10 17.64 9.58
CA LEU A 87 -7.39 18.46 10.75
C LEU A 87 -7.19 17.72 12.07
N VAL A 88 -7.23 16.38 12.06
CA VAL A 88 -7.19 15.56 13.29
C VAL A 88 -5.92 14.73 13.45
N ALA A 89 -5.18 14.43 12.38
CA ALA A 89 -3.91 13.74 12.49
C ALA A 89 -2.78 14.71 12.87
N GLU A 90 -1.69 14.16 13.39
CA GLU A 90 -0.44 14.91 13.51
C GLU A 90 -0.02 15.42 12.12
N PRO A 91 0.49 16.67 12.01
CA PRO A 91 0.95 17.18 10.74
C PRO A 91 2.04 16.28 10.13
N PRO A 92 2.09 16.17 8.79
CA PRO A 92 3.13 15.39 8.13
C PRO A 92 4.51 15.96 8.47
N SER A 93 5.57 15.12 8.45
CA SER A 93 6.95 15.53 8.78
C SER A 93 7.53 16.68 7.94
N ALA A 94 6.86 17.09 6.85
CA ALA A 94 7.17 18.31 6.12
C ALA A 94 6.77 19.60 6.87
N GLY A 95 6.09 19.47 8.01
CA GLY A 95 5.47 20.55 8.76
C GLY A 95 4.06 20.86 8.25
N ALA A 96 3.20 21.34 9.15
CA ALA A 96 1.95 21.98 8.74
C ALA A 96 2.28 23.29 8.03
N ASP A 97 1.70 23.52 6.85
CA ASP A 97 1.66 24.86 6.27
C ASP A 97 0.96 25.80 7.26
N SER A 98 1.73 26.66 7.91
CA SER A 98 1.16 27.82 8.59
C SER A 98 0.72 28.77 7.47
N GLY A 99 -0.51 28.61 7.00
CA GLY A 99 -1.11 29.44 5.97
C GLY A 99 -1.21 30.91 6.39
N VAL A 100 -0.11 31.66 6.31
CA VAL A 100 -0.02 33.10 6.02
C VAL A 100 1.42 33.37 5.54
N GLY A 101 1.69 33.18 4.25
CA GLY A 101 2.99 33.61 3.73
C GLY A 101 3.35 33.07 2.36
N GLY A 102 2.68 33.59 1.32
CA GLY A 102 3.18 33.83 -0.05
C GLY A 102 4.39 33.03 -0.58
N GLY A 103 4.42 31.71 -0.36
CA GLY A 103 5.22 30.79 -1.14
C GLY A 103 4.36 30.35 -2.33
N ASP A 104 4.91 30.51 -3.53
CA ASP A 104 4.35 29.94 -4.76
C ASP A 104 4.53 28.42 -4.74
N THR A 105 3.86 27.75 -3.81
CA THR A 105 3.65 26.31 -3.85
C THR A 105 2.31 26.12 -4.53
N LEU A 106 2.31 25.40 -5.66
CA LEU A 106 1.12 25.02 -6.43
C LEU A 106 0.16 24.09 -5.65
N GLU A 107 0.20 24.10 -4.32
CA GLU A 107 -0.55 23.23 -3.42
C GLU A 107 -1.79 23.95 -2.94
N GLU A 108 -2.68 24.29 -3.87
CA GLU A 108 -4.09 24.39 -3.50
C GLU A 108 -4.57 22.94 -3.32
N GLY A 109 -4.69 22.50 -2.06
CA GLY A 109 -5.22 21.19 -1.73
C GLY A 109 -6.56 21.00 -2.44
N VAL A 110 -6.58 20.10 -3.43
CA VAL A 110 -7.77 19.90 -4.27
C VAL A 110 -8.86 19.28 -3.42
N VAL A 111 -9.83 20.11 -3.01
CA VAL A 111 -11.04 19.62 -2.36
C VAL A 111 -11.92 18.97 -3.43
N VAL A 112 -11.90 17.65 -3.47
CA VAL A 112 -12.76 16.87 -4.38
C VAL A 112 -14.19 16.88 -3.83
N ALA A 113 -14.97 17.88 -4.22
CA ALA A 113 -16.41 17.87 -3.99
C ALA A 113 -17.07 16.86 -4.93
N ARG A 114 -17.51 15.71 -4.40
CA ARG A 114 -18.29 14.71 -5.14
C ARG A 114 -19.73 15.20 -5.40
N THR A 115 -19.88 16.27 -6.19
CA THR A 115 -21.19 16.83 -6.59
C THR A 115 -21.71 16.25 -7.91
N GLY A 116 -20.97 15.30 -8.50
CA GLY A 116 -21.33 14.62 -9.73
C GLY A 116 -22.47 13.63 -9.53
N ARG A 117 -23.16 13.30 -10.63
CA ARG A 117 -24.13 12.21 -10.67
C ARG A 117 -23.38 10.91 -10.40
N ILE A 118 -23.80 10.14 -9.41
CA ILE A 118 -23.27 8.79 -9.16
C ILE A 118 -23.69 7.92 -10.35
N GLY A 119 -22.73 7.18 -10.92
CA GLY A 119 -22.94 6.32 -12.07
C GLY A 119 -21.77 5.35 -12.20
N LEU A 120 -21.97 4.29 -12.97
CA LEU A 120 -20.93 3.31 -13.28
C LEU A 120 -19.74 4.02 -13.94
N VAL A 121 -18.53 3.73 -13.45
CA VAL A 121 -17.30 4.14 -14.12
C VAL A 121 -17.05 3.12 -15.23
N GLU A 122 -17.62 3.38 -16.41
CA GLU A 122 -17.32 2.60 -17.60
C GLU A 122 -16.00 3.09 -18.18
N ALA A 123 -15.02 2.19 -18.32
CA ALA A 123 -13.81 2.50 -19.07
C ALA A 123 -14.22 2.81 -20.52
N GLY A 124 -13.88 4.00 -21.02
CA GLY A 124 -14.14 4.39 -22.42
C GLY A 124 -13.27 3.66 -23.45
N TYR A 125 -12.53 2.64 -23.00
CA TYR A 125 -11.70 1.74 -23.78
C TYR A 125 -11.94 0.32 -23.27
N GLU A 126 -11.80 -0.65 -24.16
CA GLU A 126 -11.94 -2.05 -23.83
C GLU A 126 -10.84 -2.46 -22.83
N THR A 127 -11.26 -3.06 -21.71
CA THR A 127 -10.38 -3.58 -20.65
C THR A 127 -10.45 -5.09 -20.53
N ALA A 128 -11.21 -5.75 -21.40
CA ALA A 128 -11.01 -7.17 -21.60
C ALA A 128 -9.54 -7.37 -22.03
N GLY A 129 -8.97 -8.51 -21.65
CA GLY A 129 -7.59 -8.82 -22.00
C GLY A 129 -7.40 -8.79 -23.51
N LEU A 130 -6.16 -8.93 -23.99
CA LEU A 130 -5.92 -9.09 -25.42
C LEU A 130 -6.69 -10.32 -25.96
N GLU A 131 -7.91 -10.13 -26.46
CA GLU A 131 -8.64 -11.07 -27.33
C GLU A 131 -8.04 -11.07 -28.74
N ARG A 132 -6.73 -10.82 -28.85
CA ARG A 132 -6.02 -11.45 -29.95
C ARG A 132 -6.18 -12.93 -29.68
N GLY A 133 -7.12 -13.54 -30.38
CA GLY A 133 -7.04 -14.95 -30.69
C GLY A 133 -5.58 -15.21 -30.97
N ILE A 134 -4.92 -15.88 -30.02
CA ILE A 134 -3.78 -16.66 -30.40
C ILE A 134 -4.44 -17.62 -31.36
N GLU A 135 -4.39 -17.30 -32.64
CA GLU A 135 -4.40 -18.32 -33.65
C GLU A 135 -3.33 -19.26 -33.12
N GLN A 136 -3.76 -20.31 -32.42
CA GLN A 136 -2.96 -21.50 -32.32
C GLN A 136 -2.74 -21.78 -33.78
N ASN A 137 -1.57 -21.38 -34.27
CA ASN A 137 -1.12 -21.72 -35.58
C ASN A 137 -1.09 -23.24 -35.46
N GLU A 138 -2.20 -23.87 -35.82
CA GLU A 138 -2.37 -25.29 -35.83
C GLU A 138 -1.44 -25.71 -36.95
N TYR A 139 -0.17 -25.87 -36.59
CA TYR A 139 0.74 -26.66 -37.36
C TYR A 139 0.00 -27.98 -37.50
N PRO A 140 -0.41 -28.40 -38.72
CA PRO A 140 -1.02 -29.69 -38.86
C PRO A 140 0.05 -30.70 -38.43
N VAL A 141 -0.11 -31.26 -37.23
CA VAL A 141 0.65 -32.43 -36.77
C VAL A 141 0.21 -33.68 -37.57
N GLY A 142 -0.69 -33.51 -38.54
CA GLY A 142 -1.24 -34.56 -39.40
C GLY A 142 -0.34 -35.06 -40.54
N ASP A 143 0.83 -34.48 -40.79
CA ASP A 143 1.78 -34.98 -41.81
C ASP A 143 2.98 -35.73 -41.20
N ILE A 144 3.06 -35.88 -39.87
CA ILE A 144 4.22 -36.51 -39.20
C ILE A 144 3.91 -37.87 -38.58
N ILE A 145 2.64 -38.23 -38.35
CA ILE A 145 2.30 -39.52 -37.71
C ILE A 145 1.43 -40.36 -38.65
N ASP A 146 2.12 -41.10 -39.51
CA ASP A 146 1.59 -42.28 -40.16
C ASP A 146 1.20 -43.33 -39.10
N SER A 147 0.07 -43.98 -39.36
CA SER A 147 -0.42 -45.22 -38.77
C SER A 147 -0.98 -45.21 -37.34
N GLY A 148 -2.29 -44.96 -37.29
CA GLY A 148 -3.21 -45.92 -36.68
C GLY A 148 -3.56 -45.72 -35.21
N ASP A 149 -4.87 -45.68 -34.98
CA ASP A 149 -5.54 -45.91 -33.70
C ASP A 149 -5.66 -44.72 -32.74
N GLU A 150 -6.86 -44.68 -32.15
CA GLU A 150 -7.33 -43.86 -31.04
C GLU A 150 -8.09 -42.56 -31.35
N ALA A 151 -9.34 -42.58 -30.87
CA ALA A 151 -10.33 -41.54 -30.97
C ALA A 151 -9.76 -40.17 -30.58
N ALA A 152 -10.05 -39.15 -31.39
CA ALA A 152 -9.87 -37.77 -30.99
C ALA A 152 -10.51 -37.60 -29.60
N PRO A 153 -9.79 -37.12 -28.56
CA PRO A 153 -10.47 -36.78 -27.32
C PRO A 153 -11.56 -35.78 -27.70
N ALA A 154 -12.79 -36.04 -27.27
CA ALA A 154 -13.88 -35.08 -27.42
C ALA A 154 -13.32 -33.72 -27.01
N SER A 155 -13.35 -32.77 -27.95
CA SER A 155 -12.84 -31.44 -27.72
C SER A 155 -13.45 -30.93 -26.42
N ASN A 156 -12.62 -30.72 -25.40
CA ASN A 156 -13.07 -30.18 -24.13
C ASN A 156 -13.32 -28.68 -24.34
N ASN A 157 -14.49 -28.35 -24.89
CA ASN A 157 -14.89 -26.97 -25.12
C ASN A 157 -15.21 -26.31 -23.77
N PRO A 158 -14.80 -25.05 -23.58
CA PRO A 158 -15.14 -24.31 -22.37
C PRO A 158 -16.65 -24.01 -22.31
N PRO A 159 -17.22 -23.79 -21.10
CA PRO A 159 -18.60 -23.35 -20.93
C PRO A 159 -18.86 -21.98 -21.56
N VAL A 160 -20.13 -21.69 -21.85
CA VAL A 160 -20.59 -20.39 -22.36
C VAL A 160 -21.21 -19.60 -21.20
N ALA A 161 -20.61 -18.45 -20.88
CA ALA A 161 -21.12 -17.53 -19.87
C ALA A 161 -21.97 -16.42 -20.51
N ASN A 162 -23.04 -16.01 -19.84
CA ASN A 162 -23.88 -14.87 -20.22
C ASN A 162 -23.82 -13.78 -19.13
N ASP A 163 -23.95 -12.51 -19.53
CA ASP A 163 -23.82 -11.40 -18.59
C ASP A 163 -24.97 -11.36 -17.56
N ASP A 164 -24.60 -11.17 -16.29
CA ASP A 164 -25.52 -10.89 -15.19
C ASP A 164 -25.53 -9.41 -14.81
N SER A 165 -26.68 -8.94 -14.34
CA SER A 165 -26.80 -7.57 -13.82
C SER A 165 -27.62 -7.54 -12.54
N VAL A 166 -27.06 -6.89 -11.52
CA VAL A 166 -27.70 -6.72 -10.22
C VAL A 166 -27.48 -5.29 -9.75
N ASN A 167 -28.53 -4.67 -9.21
CA ASN A 167 -28.48 -3.34 -8.62
C ASN A 167 -28.83 -3.44 -7.13
N THR A 168 -28.09 -2.71 -6.30
CA THR A 168 -28.39 -2.54 -4.89
C THR A 168 -28.26 -1.07 -4.54
N ASP A 169 -29.01 -0.62 -3.54
CA ASP A 169 -28.77 0.69 -2.94
C ASP A 169 -27.41 0.68 -2.24
N GLU A 170 -26.81 1.86 -2.11
CA GLU A 170 -25.63 2.08 -1.27
C GLU A 170 -25.89 1.57 0.15
N ASP A 171 -24.82 1.13 0.81
CA ASP A 171 -24.83 0.61 2.18
C ASP A 171 -25.76 -0.60 2.41
N THR A 172 -26.23 -1.23 1.34
CA THR A 172 -27.04 -2.44 1.41
C THR A 172 -26.15 -3.64 1.06
N PRO A 173 -25.84 -4.51 2.04
CA PRO A 173 -25.05 -5.71 1.76
C PRO A 173 -25.85 -6.64 0.85
N ILE A 174 -25.24 -7.02 -0.27
CA ILE A 174 -25.77 -8.04 -1.17
C ILE A 174 -24.93 -9.32 -1.06
N THR A 175 -25.62 -10.46 -1.09
CA THR A 175 -24.99 -11.77 -1.21
C THR A 175 -25.39 -12.34 -2.56
N LEU A 176 -24.42 -12.52 -3.46
CA LEU A 176 -24.60 -13.22 -4.73
C LEU A 176 -24.10 -14.66 -4.55
N THR A 177 -24.93 -15.61 -4.95
CA THR A 177 -24.68 -17.05 -4.92
C THR A 177 -24.42 -17.57 -6.33
N ASN A 178 -24.02 -18.83 -6.46
CA ASN A 178 -23.93 -19.48 -7.77
C ASN A 178 -25.25 -19.45 -8.55
N ALA A 179 -26.39 -19.44 -7.86
CA ALA A 179 -27.70 -19.31 -8.49
C ALA A 179 -28.03 -17.87 -8.94
N ASP A 180 -27.16 -16.91 -8.67
CA ASP A 180 -27.31 -15.52 -9.10
C ASP A 180 -26.30 -15.13 -10.20
N ILE A 181 -25.27 -15.96 -10.43
CA ILE A 181 -24.14 -15.68 -11.35
C ILE A 181 -23.94 -16.81 -12.40
N VAL A 182 -24.58 -17.97 -12.23
CA VAL A 182 -24.32 -19.15 -13.06
C VAL A 182 -25.62 -19.76 -13.60
N ASP A 183 -26.59 -20.00 -12.71
CA ASP A 183 -27.96 -20.36 -13.08
C ASP A 183 -28.77 -19.05 -13.13
N PRO A 184 -29.52 -18.72 -14.19
CA PRO A 184 -30.08 -19.62 -15.21
C PRO A 184 -29.52 -19.50 -16.62
N ASN A 185 -28.49 -18.68 -16.84
CA ASN A 185 -28.07 -18.27 -18.17
C ASN A 185 -26.73 -18.89 -18.62
N ASP A 186 -25.93 -19.53 -17.76
CA ASP A 186 -24.70 -20.18 -18.20
C ASP A 186 -24.92 -21.66 -18.59
N THR A 187 -24.30 -22.09 -19.67
CA THR A 187 -24.46 -23.45 -20.21
C THR A 187 -23.13 -24.12 -20.53
N ASP A 188 -23.05 -25.43 -20.29
CA ASP A 188 -21.98 -26.26 -20.85
C ASP A 188 -22.20 -26.59 -22.33
N LEU A 189 -21.35 -27.48 -22.87
CA LEU A 189 -21.41 -27.92 -24.27
C LEU A 189 -22.71 -28.66 -24.62
N ASP A 190 -23.31 -29.35 -23.66
CA ASP A 190 -24.54 -30.12 -23.82
C ASP A 190 -25.79 -29.22 -23.61
N GLY A 191 -25.58 -27.96 -23.21
CA GLY A 191 -26.64 -27.01 -22.91
C GLY A 191 -27.21 -27.18 -21.50
N ASP A 192 -26.53 -27.95 -20.65
CA ASP A 192 -26.91 -28.15 -19.25
C ASP A 192 -26.42 -26.94 -18.42
N THR A 193 -27.23 -26.57 -17.41
CA THR A 193 -26.86 -25.54 -16.44
C THR A 193 -25.65 -25.96 -15.62
N LEU A 194 -24.71 -25.05 -15.44
CA LEU A 194 -23.51 -25.25 -14.63
C LEU A 194 -23.88 -25.15 -13.14
N THR A 195 -23.80 -26.25 -12.38
CA THR A 195 -24.10 -26.28 -10.93
C THR A 195 -22.88 -26.07 -10.05
#